data_AF-A0A971VJ97-F1
#
_entry.id   AF-A0A971VJ97-F1
#
_cell.length_a   1.000
_cell.length_b   1.000
_cell.length_c   1.000
_cell.angle_alpha   90.00
_cell.angle_beta   90.00
_cell.angle_gamma   90.00
#
_symmetry.space_group_name_H-M   'P 1'
#
loop_
_entity.id
_entity.type
_entity.pdbx_description
1 polymer ?
#
loop_
_entity_poly.entity_id
_entity_poly.type
_entity_poly.pdbx_seq_one_letter_code
_entity_poly.pdbx_strand_id
1 'polypeptide(L)'
;MPNGYLVYYGADEASAVLAHNLGADAFGNTSWSIPINGGGLPPYIAILPPEHYSGTITDLTLSVISGENGLDPEISTATFDMEVVPFADGLSISPTSTFGNEGDYVSLNLNASIIDTDGSETVTLEVKGLGEYASFYSGTSLISSSYDSATDTYTVSGIAASEIDNIAFIQSARTGTIEVKAYTVETSNGDTSAPATGTFDIDIFETIATPGDDTLLYSGGKALDGFTGNDTVVMRFNEGIDFDTDPVIRNIEVFDLRGDTSGSNVLQNLSVQDVMDITDSNNTLTIFGDSNDHVSLLDDGNWTITTVNDGGIDFDVYTHAIHTDVVLKIQQDLITNLIDITETP
;
A
#
# COMPACT_ATOMS: atom_id res chain seq x y z
N MET A 1 4.25 35.62 -15.95
CA MET A 1 4.74 34.29 -15.53
C MET A 1 4.57 34.16 -14.02
N PRO A 2 4.25 32.99 -13.45
CA PRO A 2 4.31 32.81 -12.00
C PRO A 2 5.72 33.08 -11.46
N ASN A 3 5.84 33.29 -10.15
CA ASN A 3 7.14 33.43 -9.50
C ASN A 3 7.98 32.14 -9.66
N GLY A 4 9.30 32.28 -9.80
CA GLY A 4 10.23 31.15 -9.99
C GLY A 4 10.52 30.76 -11.44
N TYR A 5 9.66 31.16 -12.40
CA TYR A 5 9.90 30.93 -13.83
C TYR A 5 10.95 31.90 -14.36
N LEU A 6 11.83 31.39 -15.22
CA LEU A 6 12.83 32.19 -15.94
C LEU A 6 12.48 32.27 -17.42
N VAL A 7 12.83 33.40 -18.04
CA VAL A 7 12.64 33.60 -19.49
C VAL A 7 13.99 33.85 -20.13
N TYR A 8 14.30 33.12 -21.19
CA TYR A 8 15.54 33.23 -21.96
C TYR A 8 15.25 33.67 -23.39
N TYR A 9 16.19 34.36 -24.00
CA TYR A 9 16.11 34.75 -25.41
C TYR A 9 17.48 34.73 -26.09
N GLY A 10 17.53 34.44 -27.39
CA GLY A 10 18.80 34.33 -28.13
C GLY A 10 18.63 34.07 -29.62
N ALA A 11 19.74 33.79 -30.30
CA ALA A 11 19.69 33.31 -31.69
C ALA A 11 19.32 31.81 -31.74
N ASP A 12 19.73 31.06 -30.71
CA ASP A 12 19.50 29.64 -30.48
C ASP A 12 19.61 29.36 -28.97
N GLU A 13 19.37 28.10 -28.56
CA GLU A 13 19.45 27.66 -27.15
C GLU A 13 20.84 27.89 -26.54
N ALA A 14 21.92 27.60 -27.28
CA ALA A 14 23.28 27.69 -26.76
C ALA A 14 23.74 29.14 -26.53
N SER A 15 23.19 30.10 -27.26
CA SER A 15 23.47 31.54 -27.14
C SER A 15 22.41 32.30 -26.35
N ALA A 16 21.40 31.62 -25.81
CA ALA A 16 20.32 32.25 -25.08
C ALA A 16 20.82 32.87 -23.77
N VAL A 17 20.31 34.06 -23.46
CA VAL A 17 20.60 34.80 -22.22
C VAL A 17 19.32 35.08 -21.46
N LEU A 18 19.44 35.25 -20.14
CA LEU A 18 18.30 35.55 -19.28
C LEU A 18 17.69 36.92 -19.66
N ALA A 19 16.38 36.94 -19.86
CA ALA A 19 15.60 38.16 -20.07
C ALA A 19 15.64 39.05 -18.83
N HIS A 20 15.40 40.35 -19.01
CA HIS A 20 15.43 41.26 -17.87
C HIS A 20 14.12 41.14 -17.07
N ASN A 21 14.24 40.76 -15.80
CA ASN A 21 13.11 40.65 -14.89
C ASN A 21 12.63 42.06 -14.50
N LEU A 22 11.37 42.37 -14.79
CA LEU A 22 10.74 43.66 -14.51
C LEU A 22 10.07 43.72 -13.13
N GLY A 23 10.14 42.64 -12.36
CA GLY A 23 9.53 42.50 -11.04
C GLY A 23 8.22 41.71 -11.07
N ALA A 24 7.77 41.36 -9.87
CA ALA A 24 6.49 40.73 -9.63
C ALA A 24 5.39 41.77 -9.35
N ASP A 25 4.18 41.50 -9.81
CA ASP A 25 2.99 42.24 -9.39
C ASP A 25 2.54 41.83 -7.98
N ALA A 26 1.47 42.47 -7.48
CA ALA A 26 0.92 42.17 -6.15
C ALA A 26 0.33 40.76 -6.01
N PHE A 27 0.17 40.03 -7.12
CA PHE A 27 -0.37 38.67 -7.18
C PHE A 27 0.73 37.62 -7.37
N GLY A 28 2.00 38.02 -7.40
CA GLY A 28 3.14 37.11 -7.55
C GLY A 28 3.48 36.76 -8.99
N ASN A 29 2.89 37.43 -9.99
CA ASN A 29 3.25 37.24 -11.39
C ASN A 29 4.42 38.13 -11.78
N THR A 30 5.48 37.53 -12.31
CA THR A 30 6.66 38.19 -12.86
C THR A 30 6.49 38.54 -14.33
N SER A 31 6.98 39.72 -14.69
CA SER A 31 7.09 40.17 -16.08
C SER A 31 8.55 40.21 -16.52
N TRP A 32 8.79 39.85 -17.78
CA TRP A 32 10.13 39.74 -18.37
C TRP A 32 10.19 40.56 -19.65
N SER A 33 11.25 41.36 -19.84
CA SER A 33 11.44 42.12 -21.08
C SER A 33 12.44 41.43 -22.01
N ILE A 34 12.04 41.23 -23.25
CA ILE A 34 12.86 40.68 -24.34
C ILE A 34 13.13 41.82 -25.34
N PRO A 35 14.39 42.15 -25.65
CA PRO A 35 14.70 43.20 -26.61
C PRO A 35 14.39 42.78 -28.04
N ILE A 36 13.90 43.73 -28.84
CA ILE A 36 13.68 43.58 -30.28
C ILE A 36 14.93 44.09 -31.01
N ASN A 37 15.47 43.30 -31.93
CA ASN A 37 16.60 43.71 -32.76
C ASN A 37 16.21 43.66 -34.24
N GLY A 38 16.53 44.72 -35.00
CA GLY A 38 16.18 44.81 -36.42
C GLY A 38 14.67 44.79 -36.71
N GLY A 39 13.83 45.16 -35.74
CA GLY A 39 12.36 45.16 -35.87
C GLY A 39 11.69 43.80 -35.69
N GLY A 40 12.43 42.76 -35.28
CA GLY A 40 11.89 41.42 -35.02
C GLY A 40 12.20 40.92 -33.61
N LEU A 41 11.37 39.97 -33.15
CA LEU A 41 11.68 39.16 -31.97
C LEU A 41 12.93 38.30 -32.24
N PRO A 42 13.70 37.95 -31.20
CA PRO A 42 14.78 36.97 -31.33
C PRO A 42 14.23 35.63 -31.86
N PRO A 43 15.00 34.89 -32.68
CA PRO A 43 14.58 33.60 -33.21
C PRO A 43 14.30 32.55 -32.14
N TYR A 44 14.92 32.68 -30.97
CA TYR A 44 14.77 31.77 -29.84
C TYR A 44 14.25 32.52 -28.60
N ILE A 45 13.16 32.01 -28.03
CA ILE A 45 12.60 32.41 -26.74
C ILE A 45 12.25 31.12 -26.00
N ALA A 46 12.68 30.99 -24.75
CA ALA A 46 12.38 29.85 -23.91
C ALA A 46 11.90 30.29 -22.54
N ILE A 47 11.05 29.47 -21.94
CA ILE A 47 10.58 29.60 -20.58
C ILE A 47 11.10 28.37 -19.83
N LEU A 48 11.80 28.60 -18.73
CA LEU A 48 12.28 27.55 -17.84
C LEU A 48 11.43 27.59 -16.56
N PRO A 49 10.61 26.54 -16.29
CA PRO A 49 9.91 26.42 -15.02
C PRO A 49 10.89 26.24 -13.84
N PRO A 50 10.42 26.40 -12.59
CA PRO A 50 11.14 25.89 -11.43
C PRO A 50 11.50 24.41 -11.60
N GLU A 51 12.58 23.96 -10.96
CA GLU A 51 12.90 22.53 -10.91
C GLU A 51 11.72 21.74 -10.32
N HIS A 52 11.50 20.52 -10.84
CA HIS A 52 10.49 19.56 -10.41
C HIS A 52 9.02 19.98 -10.64
N TYR A 53 8.78 21.15 -11.26
CA TYR A 53 7.42 21.58 -11.55
C TYR A 53 6.84 20.90 -12.79
N SER A 54 5.60 20.43 -12.69
CA SER A 54 4.73 20.07 -13.81
C SER A 54 3.37 20.77 -13.75
N GLY A 55 2.68 20.87 -14.90
CA GLY A 55 1.31 21.39 -14.98
C GLY A 55 1.12 22.59 -15.93
N THR A 56 -0.12 23.06 -15.98
CA THR A 56 -0.56 24.07 -16.96
C THR A 56 -0.63 25.47 -16.35
N ILE A 57 -0.03 26.44 -17.03
CA ILE A 57 -0.18 27.86 -16.77
C ILE A 57 -1.10 28.44 -17.83
N THR A 58 -2.23 28.98 -17.39
CA THR A 58 -3.20 29.62 -18.29
C THR A 58 -2.95 31.12 -18.41
N ASP A 59 -3.49 31.72 -19.47
CA ASP A 59 -3.59 33.17 -19.64
C ASP A 59 -2.24 33.92 -19.64
N LEU A 60 -1.16 33.25 -20.05
CA LEU A 60 0.13 33.92 -20.24
C LEU A 60 -0.01 34.99 -21.31
N THR A 61 0.36 36.21 -20.96
CA THR A 61 0.22 37.37 -21.85
C THR A 61 1.56 37.78 -22.43
N LEU A 62 1.67 37.77 -23.76
CA LEU A 62 2.75 38.40 -24.52
C LEU A 62 2.29 39.79 -24.96
N SER A 63 2.99 40.83 -24.50
CA SER A 63 2.76 42.21 -24.93
C SER A 63 3.90 42.69 -25.83
N VAL A 64 3.54 43.18 -27.02
CA VAL A 64 4.47 43.81 -27.97
C VAL A 64 4.19 45.30 -28.00
N ILE A 65 5.21 46.09 -27.69
CA ILE A 65 5.16 47.56 -27.76
C ILE A 65 5.80 47.99 -29.07
N SER A 66 5.02 48.63 -29.95
CA SER A 66 5.50 49.11 -31.26
C SER A 66 5.02 50.53 -31.52
N GLY A 67 5.87 51.37 -32.11
CA GLY A 67 5.53 52.75 -32.45
C GLY A 67 6.47 53.34 -33.48
N GLU A 68 6.00 54.36 -34.21
CA GLU A 68 6.84 55.14 -35.09
C GLU A 68 7.61 56.20 -34.30
N ASN A 69 8.80 56.58 -34.78
CA ASN A 69 9.61 57.58 -34.12
C ASN A 69 8.87 58.94 -34.06
N GLY A 70 8.59 59.41 -32.84
CA GLY A 70 7.88 60.66 -32.60
C GLY A 70 6.37 60.52 -32.37
N LEU A 71 5.83 59.30 -32.35
CA LEU A 71 4.46 59.00 -31.92
C LEU A 71 4.46 58.15 -30.64
N ASP A 72 3.34 58.17 -29.93
CA ASP A 72 3.14 57.28 -28.79
C ASP A 72 3.09 55.83 -29.28
N PRO A 73 3.79 54.89 -28.62
CA PRO A 73 3.76 53.50 -29.00
C PRO A 73 2.40 52.86 -28.64
N GLU A 74 1.98 51.92 -29.47
CA GLU A 74 0.80 51.09 -29.26
C GLU A 74 1.20 49.72 -28.71
N ILE A 75 0.33 49.14 -27.87
CA ILE A 75 0.53 47.82 -27.26
C ILE A 75 -0.43 46.84 -27.93
N SER A 76 0.14 45.78 -28.51
CA SER A 76 -0.62 44.61 -28.95
C SER A 76 -0.38 43.46 -27.99
N THR A 77 -1.42 42.71 -27.65
CA THR A 77 -1.34 41.58 -26.72
C THR A 77 -1.84 40.29 -27.36
N ALA A 78 -1.16 39.19 -27.05
CA ALA A 78 -1.63 37.84 -27.30
C ALA A 78 -1.62 37.04 -26.00
N THR A 79 -2.63 36.19 -25.81
CA THR A 79 -2.69 35.26 -24.68
C THR A 79 -2.51 33.84 -25.18
N PHE A 80 -1.83 33.01 -24.38
CA PHE A 80 -1.63 31.60 -24.66
C PHE A 80 -1.49 30.84 -23.35
N ASP A 81 -1.71 29.53 -23.41
CA ASP A 81 -1.47 28.62 -22.29
C ASP A 81 -0.15 27.89 -22.52
N MET A 82 0.52 27.52 -21.44
CA MET A 82 1.75 26.73 -21.46
C MET A 82 1.60 25.53 -20.54
N GLU A 83 1.81 24.35 -21.09
CA GLU A 83 1.86 23.10 -20.34
C GLU A 83 3.31 22.69 -20.12
N VAL A 84 3.68 22.44 -18.86
CA VAL A 84 4.92 21.77 -18.50
C VAL A 84 4.57 20.30 -18.30
N VAL A 85 5.02 19.45 -19.23
CA VAL A 85 4.68 18.03 -19.24
C VAL A 85 5.29 17.35 -18.00
N PRO A 86 4.49 16.59 -17.22
CA PRO A 86 4.98 15.85 -16.06
C PRO A 86 5.99 14.76 -16.43
N PHE A 87 7.06 14.64 -15.66
CA PHE A 87 8.11 13.63 -15.82
C PHE A 87 8.57 13.16 -14.45
N ALA A 88 8.70 11.84 -14.26
CA ALA A 88 9.07 11.28 -12.97
C ALA A 88 10.58 11.39 -12.70
N ASP A 89 10.96 12.13 -11.67
CA ASP A 89 12.35 12.49 -11.36
C ASP A 89 13.12 11.35 -10.65
N GLY A 90 12.42 10.55 -9.85
CA GLY A 90 12.95 9.36 -9.20
C GLY A 90 13.51 9.58 -7.79
N LEU A 91 14.23 8.56 -7.32
CA LEU A 91 14.76 8.49 -5.97
C LEU A 91 16.03 7.66 -5.90
N SER A 92 16.72 7.74 -4.76
CA SER A 92 17.75 6.80 -4.36
C SER A 92 17.36 6.07 -3.09
N ILE A 93 17.87 4.86 -2.91
CA ILE A 93 17.65 4.05 -1.71
C ILE A 93 18.99 3.47 -1.24
N SER A 94 19.12 3.27 0.07
CA SER A 94 20.23 2.55 0.70
C SER A 94 19.67 1.63 1.78
N PRO A 95 19.01 0.51 1.39
CA PRO A 95 18.32 -0.35 2.35
C PRO A 95 19.25 -0.92 3.41
N THR A 96 18.72 -1.15 4.61
CA THR A 96 19.44 -1.77 5.72
C THR A 96 18.66 -2.97 6.25
N SER A 97 19.39 -3.97 6.76
CA SER A 97 18.78 -5.17 7.32
C SER A 97 17.80 -4.84 8.45
N THR A 98 16.77 -5.65 8.58
CA THR A 98 15.69 -5.46 9.56
C THR A 98 15.36 -6.76 10.27
N PHE A 99 14.78 -6.66 11.46
CA PHE A 99 14.46 -7.79 12.31
C PHE A 99 13.23 -7.46 13.16
N GLY A 100 12.52 -8.50 13.59
CA GLY A 100 11.30 -8.39 14.40
C GLY A 100 10.72 -9.76 14.68
N ASN A 101 9.55 -9.83 15.32
CA ASN A 101 8.84 -11.10 15.46
C ASN A 101 7.80 -11.24 14.34
N GLU A 102 7.40 -12.47 14.08
CA GLU A 102 6.28 -12.73 13.20
C GLU A 102 4.98 -12.12 13.74
N GLY A 103 4.15 -11.61 12.84
CA GLY A 103 2.87 -10.97 13.20
C GLY A 103 3.01 -9.51 13.66
N ASP A 104 4.22 -9.09 14.06
CA ASP A 104 4.52 -7.70 14.39
C ASP A 104 4.83 -6.87 13.13
N TYR A 105 4.65 -5.56 13.23
CA TYR A 105 5.12 -4.60 12.23
C TYR A 105 6.65 -4.57 12.18
N VAL A 106 7.23 -4.99 11.06
CA VAL A 106 8.66 -4.96 10.80
C VAL A 106 8.98 -3.81 9.86
N SER A 107 9.82 -2.87 10.30
CA SER A 107 10.17 -1.70 9.48
C SER A 107 10.98 -2.07 8.23
N LEU A 108 10.60 -1.49 7.10
CA LEU A 108 11.34 -1.54 5.84
C LEU A 108 12.25 -0.30 5.72
N ASN A 109 13.47 -0.41 6.22
CA ASN A 109 14.41 0.71 6.32
C ASN A 109 15.12 0.96 4.97
N LEU A 110 14.47 1.68 4.06
CA LEU A 110 15.01 1.97 2.72
C LEU A 110 16.06 3.08 2.70
N ASN A 111 16.04 4.00 3.67
CA ASN A 111 16.88 5.20 3.71
C ASN A 111 16.80 5.95 2.37
N ALA A 112 15.57 6.25 1.96
CA ALA A 112 15.28 6.82 0.67
C ALA A 112 15.61 8.33 0.64
N SER A 113 16.02 8.81 -0.53
CA SER A 113 16.11 10.23 -0.83
C SER A 113 15.41 10.48 -2.14
N ILE A 114 14.30 11.21 -2.09
CA ILE A 114 13.47 11.56 -3.24
C ILE A 114 13.93 12.91 -3.80
N ILE A 115 13.92 13.03 -5.13
CA ILE A 115 14.36 14.23 -5.84
C ILE A 115 13.22 15.25 -5.90
N ASP A 116 12.03 14.84 -6.34
CA ASP A 116 10.83 15.68 -6.35
C ASP A 116 10.08 15.62 -5.01
N THR A 117 9.70 16.79 -4.49
CA THR A 117 8.98 16.93 -3.23
C THR A 117 7.76 17.86 -3.34
N ASP A 118 7.38 18.27 -4.55
CA ASP A 118 6.22 19.13 -4.76
C ASP A 118 4.88 18.39 -4.60
N GLY A 119 4.94 17.05 -4.57
CA GLY A 119 3.82 16.15 -4.29
C GLY A 119 3.09 15.68 -5.54
N SER A 120 3.60 15.96 -6.74
CA SER A 120 3.07 15.47 -8.01
C SER A 120 3.28 13.95 -8.21
N GLU A 121 4.30 13.39 -7.56
CA GLU A 121 4.72 11.99 -7.68
C GLU A 121 4.31 11.09 -6.50
N THR A 122 4.12 9.80 -6.79
CA THR A 122 4.02 8.71 -5.80
C THR A 122 5.15 7.71 -5.98
N VAL A 123 5.48 6.93 -4.94
CA VAL A 123 6.48 5.88 -5.00
C VAL A 123 5.80 4.52 -5.20
N THR A 124 6.42 3.69 -6.04
CA THR A 124 6.11 2.26 -6.15
C THR A 124 7.33 1.42 -5.76
N LEU A 125 7.10 0.39 -4.96
CA LEU A 125 8.07 -0.60 -4.56
C LEU A 125 7.76 -1.95 -5.22
N GLU A 126 8.80 -2.60 -5.73
CA GLU A 126 8.81 -4.03 -6.02
C GLU A 126 9.68 -4.71 -4.95
N VAL A 127 9.09 -5.57 -4.11
CA VAL A 127 9.76 -6.24 -2.98
C VAL A 127 9.75 -7.74 -3.23
N LYS A 128 10.93 -8.33 -3.39
CA LYS A 128 11.09 -9.71 -3.81
C LYS A 128 11.80 -10.58 -2.79
N GLY A 129 11.30 -11.79 -2.57
CA GLY A 129 11.83 -12.77 -1.63
C GLY A 129 11.11 -12.79 -0.28
N LEU A 130 10.04 -12.00 -0.13
CA LEU A 130 9.34 -11.86 1.16
C LEU A 130 8.39 -13.02 1.43
N GLY A 131 8.01 -13.79 0.41
CA GLY A 131 7.09 -14.91 0.49
C GLY A 131 5.63 -14.49 0.57
N GLU A 132 4.74 -15.44 0.29
CA GLU A 132 3.29 -15.22 0.30
C GLU A 132 2.77 -14.60 1.61
N TYR A 133 1.62 -13.93 1.46
CA TYR A 133 0.82 -13.34 2.54
C TYR A 133 1.46 -12.20 3.34
N ALA A 134 2.53 -11.57 2.85
CA ALA A 134 2.97 -10.30 3.41
C ALA A 134 1.92 -9.21 3.20
N SER A 135 1.76 -8.34 4.19
CA SER A 135 1.00 -7.09 4.09
C SER A 135 1.90 -5.89 4.41
N PHE A 136 1.62 -4.74 3.80
CA PHE A 136 2.44 -3.52 3.88
C PHE A 136 1.66 -2.36 4.47
N TYR A 137 2.33 -1.51 5.23
CA TYR A 137 1.70 -0.43 5.99
C TYR A 137 2.53 0.84 5.97
N SER A 138 1.83 1.97 6.01
CA SER A 138 2.39 3.28 6.36
C SER A 138 1.77 3.68 7.69
N GLY A 139 2.60 3.71 8.74
CA GLY A 139 2.09 3.70 10.11
C GLY A 139 1.20 2.48 10.36
N THR A 140 -0.07 2.69 10.69
CA THR A 140 -1.07 1.62 10.87
C THR A 140 -2.00 1.46 9.67
N SER A 141 -1.84 2.26 8.61
CA SER A 141 -2.71 2.20 7.44
C SER A 141 -2.19 1.18 6.43
N LEU A 142 -3.03 0.22 6.06
CA LEU A 142 -2.72 -0.78 5.05
C LEU A 142 -2.47 -0.09 3.69
N ILE A 143 -1.41 -0.51 3.01
CA ILE A 143 -1.06 -0.08 1.68
C ILE A 143 -1.48 -1.15 0.70
N SER A 144 -2.14 -0.72 -0.39
CA SER A 144 -2.50 -1.61 -1.49
C SER A 144 -1.24 -2.26 -2.07
N SER A 145 -1.27 -3.58 -2.15
CA SER A 145 -0.21 -4.36 -2.77
C SER A 145 -0.77 -5.51 -3.59
N SER A 146 -0.04 -5.92 -4.62
CA SER A 146 -0.30 -7.14 -5.37
C SER A 146 0.91 -8.07 -5.27
N TYR A 147 0.67 -9.39 -5.30
CA TYR A 147 1.70 -10.40 -5.21
C TYR A 147 1.73 -11.27 -6.46
N ASP A 148 2.92 -11.49 -7.00
CA ASP A 148 3.19 -12.44 -8.08
C ASP A 148 3.93 -13.67 -7.53
N SER A 149 3.22 -14.79 -7.42
CA SER A 149 3.76 -16.05 -6.90
C SER A 149 4.78 -16.71 -7.83
N ALA A 150 4.81 -16.37 -9.12
CA ALA A 150 5.80 -16.91 -10.05
C ALA A 150 7.19 -16.32 -9.82
N THR A 151 7.25 -15.09 -9.30
CA THR A 151 8.49 -14.33 -9.09
C THR A 151 8.78 -14.03 -7.63
N ASP A 152 7.87 -14.40 -6.71
CA ASP A 152 7.91 -14.06 -5.28
C ASP A 152 8.12 -12.55 -5.08
N THR A 153 7.32 -11.75 -5.78
CA THR A 153 7.46 -10.29 -5.82
C THR A 153 6.15 -9.61 -5.49
N TYR A 154 6.21 -8.68 -4.53
CA TYR A 154 5.16 -7.73 -4.22
C TYR A 154 5.33 -6.45 -5.00
N THR A 155 4.25 -5.91 -5.56
CA THR A 155 4.18 -4.54 -6.05
C THR A 155 3.34 -3.72 -5.08
N VAL A 156 3.97 -2.77 -4.38
CA VAL A 156 3.34 -1.88 -3.40
C VAL A 156 3.34 -0.47 -3.98
N SER A 157 2.18 0.07 -4.30
CA SER A 157 2.04 1.30 -5.08
C SER A 157 1.25 2.38 -4.35
N GLY A 158 1.38 3.63 -4.81
CA GLY A 158 0.67 4.78 -4.24
C GLY A 158 1.24 5.26 -2.91
N ILE A 159 2.52 4.96 -2.63
CA ILE A 159 3.19 5.45 -1.43
C ILE A 159 3.48 6.94 -1.60
N ALA A 160 3.04 7.77 -0.67
CA ALA A 160 3.40 9.19 -0.69
C ALA A 160 4.92 9.35 -0.48
N ALA A 161 5.54 10.31 -1.17
CA ALA A 161 6.97 10.59 -1.05
C ALA A 161 7.42 10.79 0.42
N SER A 162 6.59 11.43 1.25
CA SER A 162 6.88 11.63 2.68
C SER A 162 6.84 10.36 3.53
N GLU A 163 6.23 9.28 3.04
CA GLU A 163 5.99 8.04 3.79
C GLU A 163 6.93 6.90 3.43
N ILE A 164 7.82 7.09 2.45
CA ILE A 164 8.67 6.02 1.91
C ILE A 164 9.60 5.37 2.95
N ASP A 165 10.01 6.11 3.98
CA ASP A 165 10.83 5.60 5.08
C ASP A 165 10.00 5.18 6.31
N ASN A 166 8.68 5.30 6.25
CA ASN A 166 7.74 4.89 7.31
C ASN A 166 6.97 3.62 6.95
N ILE A 167 7.52 2.82 6.03
CA ILE A 167 6.90 1.58 5.57
C ILE A 167 7.24 0.45 6.54
N ALA A 168 6.24 -0.33 6.91
CA ALA A 168 6.40 -1.58 7.64
C ALA A 168 5.71 -2.71 6.89
N PHE A 169 6.11 -3.94 7.16
CA PHE A 169 5.42 -5.13 6.68
C PHE A 169 5.17 -6.11 7.82
N ILE A 170 4.18 -6.98 7.63
CA ILE A 170 3.90 -8.11 8.53
C ILE A 170 4.09 -9.40 7.73
N GLN A 171 4.81 -10.36 8.31
CA GLN A 171 5.21 -11.62 7.65
C GLN A 171 5.42 -12.71 8.72
N SER A 172 5.38 -13.99 8.31
CA SER A 172 5.69 -15.12 9.20
C SER A 172 7.19 -15.25 9.47
N ALA A 173 7.57 -16.07 10.46
CA ALA A 173 8.97 -16.29 10.80
C ALA A 173 9.79 -16.74 9.59
N ARG A 174 10.86 -16.01 9.28
CA ARG A 174 11.78 -16.31 8.19
C ARG A 174 13.05 -15.49 8.25
N THR A 175 14.10 -16.02 7.62
CA THR A 175 15.34 -15.30 7.33
C THR A 175 15.58 -15.32 5.83
N GLY A 176 16.16 -14.27 5.27
CA GLY A 176 16.51 -14.25 3.85
C GLY A 176 17.01 -12.90 3.38
N THR A 177 17.54 -12.89 2.15
CA THR A 177 17.90 -11.64 1.46
C THR A 177 16.73 -11.21 0.59
N ILE A 178 16.30 -9.97 0.77
CA ILE A 178 15.23 -9.32 0.03
C ILE A 178 15.84 -8.40 -1.03
N GLU A 179 15.31 -8.48 -2.24
CA GLU A 179 15.60 -7.54 -3.32
C GLU A 179 14.49 -6.48 -3.35
N VAL A 180 14.86 -5.20 -3.35
CA VAL A 180 13.91 -4.10 -3.47
C VAL A 180 14.26 -3.23 -4.66
N LYS A 181 13.24 -2.88 -5.44
CA LYS A 181 13.28 -1.90 -6.50
C LYS A 181 12.27 -0.81 -6.20
N ALA A 182 12.68 0.45 -6.32
CA ALA A 182 11.82 1.61 -6.09
C ALA A 182 11.89 2.56 -7.27
N TYR A 183 10.75 3.14 -7.64
CA TYR A 183 10.68 4.19 -8.67
C TYR A 183 9.52 5.13 -8.36
N THR A 184 9.60 6.38 -8.84
CA THR A 184 8.48 7.31 -8.74
C THR A 184 7.57 7.20 -9.95
N VAL A 185 6.30 7.54 -9.75
CA VAL A 185 5.24 7.51 -10.73
C VAL A 185 4.49 8.83 -10.67
N GLU A 186 4.43 9.51 -11.80
CA GLU A 186 3.67 10.73 -11.96
C GLU A 186 2.17 10.47 -11.91
N THR A 187 1.47 11.19 -11.03
CA THR A 187 0.03 10.98 -10.84
C THR A 187 -0.80 11.47 -12.03
N SER A 188 -0.26 12.42 -12.80
CA SER A 188 -0.97 13.07 -13.90
C SER A 188 -0.98 12.26 -15.19
N ASN A 189 0.08 11.50 -15.46
CA ASN A 189 0.24 10.78 -16.73
C ASN A 189 0.80 9.35 -16.61
N GLY A 190 1.17 8.91 -15.41
CA GLY A 190 1.74 7.59 -15.17
C GLY A 190 3.16 7.40 -15.69
N ASP A 191 3.88 8.47 -16.01
CA ASP A 191 5.31 8.41 -16.32
C ASP A 191 6.09 7.84 -15.13
N THR A 192 7.15 7.08 -15.40
CA THR A 192 7.90 6.36 -14.36
C THR A 192 9.37 6.69 -14.42
N SER A 193 9.97 6.94 -13.27
CA SER A 193 11.40 7.22 -13.18
C SER A 193 12.25 5.99 -13.51
N ALA A 194 13.55 6.21 -13.71
CA ALA A 194 14.50 5.10 -13.64
C ALA A 194 14.45 4.44 -12.25
N PRO A 195 14.51 3.11 -12.14
CA PRO A 195 14.44 2.42 -10.86
C PRO A 195 15.75 2.50 -10.07
N ALA A 196 15.63 2.72 -8.77
CA ALA A 196 16.69 2.45 -7.80
C ALA A 196 16.54 1.04 -7.25
N THR A 197 17.65 0.32 -7.07
CA THR A 197 17.63 -1.05 -6.57
C THR A 197 18.56 -1.22 -5.37
N GLY A 198 18.21 -2.16 -4.49
CA GLY A 198 19.01 -2.50 -3.33
C GLY A 198 18.65 -3.88 -2.79
N THR A 199 19.45 -4.36 -1.85
CA THR A 199 19.20 -5.62 -1.14
C THR A 199 19.43 -5.43 0.34
N PHE A 200 18.66 -6.13 1.17
CA PHE A 200 18.84 -6.17 2.62
C PHE A 200 18.46 -7.54 3.15
N ASP A 201 18.94 -7.88 4.34
CA ASP A 201 18.58 -9.14 4.99
C ASP A 201 17.45 -8.93 6.00
N ILE A 202 16.58 -9.93 6.13
CA ILE A 202 15.55 -10.00 7.17
C ILE A 202 15.86 -11.12 8.16
N ASP A 203 15.50 -10.88 9.42
CA ASP A 203 15.48 -11.88 10.49
C ASP A 203 14.18 -11.75 11.29
N ILE A 204 13.16 -12.52 10.90
CA ILE A 204 11.83 -12.52 11.53
C ILE A 204 11.74 -13.73 12.45
N PHE A 205 11.72 -13.45 13.75
CA PHE A 205 11.69 -14.46 14.80
C PHE A 205 10.31 -15.07 14.94
N GLU A 206 10.32 -16.37 15.24
CA GLU A 206 9.12 -17.11 15.57
C GLU A 206 8.60 -16.71 16.96
N THR A 207 7.27 -16.55 17.06
CA THR A 207 6.58 -16.41 18.33
C THR A 207 6.26 -17.79 18.87
N ILE A 208 6.75 -18.09 20.07
CA ILE A 208 6.60 -19.39 20.72
C ILE A 208 5.50 -19.31 21.76
N ALA A 209 4.53 -20.23 21.67
CA ALA A 209 3.46 -20.37 22.65
C ALA A 209 3.99 -20.67 24.06
N THR A 210 3.22 -20.25 25.05
CA THR A 210 3.44 -20.40 26.47
C THR A 210 2.25 -21.09 27.12
N PRO A 211 2.29 -21.45 28.42
CA PRO A 211 1.11 -21.96 29.13
C PRO A 211 0.09 -20.87 29.55
N GLY A 212 0.12 -19.67 28.95
CA GLY A 212 -0.81 -18.58 29.22
C GLY A 212 -1.60 -18.22 27.97
N ASP A 213 -2.43 -17.18 28.04
CA ASP A 213 -3.20 -16.73 26.88
C ASP A 213 -2.25 -16.11 25.82
N ASP A 214 -2.11 -16.77 24.68
CA ASP A 214 -1.22 -16.35 23.59
C ASP A 214 -1.97 -15.87 22.35
N THR A 215 -1.28 -15.07 21.54
CA THR A 215 -1.71 -14.73 20.17
C THR A 215 -0.65 -15.23 19.20
N LEU A 216 -1.05 -16.16 18.34
CA LEU A 216 -0.17 -16.91 17.45
C LEU A 216 -0.53 -16.61 15.99
N LEU A 217 0.49 -16.41 15.16
CA LEU A 217 0.30 -16.18 13.74
C LEU A 217 0.18 -17.52 13.00
N TYR A 218 -0.88 -17.68 12.22
CA TYR A 218 -0.95 -18.75 11.22
C TYR A 218 -0.01 -18.45 10.05
N SER A 219 0.74 -19.45 9.59
CA SER A 219 1.77 -19.24 8.57
C SER A 219 1.84 -20.31 7.48
N GLY A 220 0.88 -21.23 7.40
CA GLY A 220 0.85 -22.33 6.43
C GLY A 220 2.06 -23.28 6.53
N GLY A 221 1.84 -24.49 7.06
CA GLY A 221 2.89 -25.52 7.15
C GLY A 221 3.68 -25.55 8.47
N LYS A 222 3.32 -24.69 9.43
CA LYS A 222 3.75 -24.76 10.83
C LYS A 222 2.63 -25.37 11.68
N ALA A 223 2.97 -26.31 12.55
CA ALA A 223 2.05 -26.80 13.56
C ALA A 223 1.88 -25.74 14.66
N LEU A 224 0.64 -25.47 15.06
CA LEU A 224 0.30 -24.56 16.14
C LEU A 224 -0.20 -25.36 17.34
N ASP A 225 0.33 -25.04 18.51
CA ASP A 225 -0.09 -25.61 19.80
C ASP A 225 -0.05 -24.47 20.83
N GLY A 226 -1.22 -24.01 21.30
CA GLY A 226 -1.35 -22.95 22.31
C GLY A 226 -1.04 -23.40 23.73
N PHE A 227 -0.87 -24.71 23.96
CA PHE A 227 -0.76 -25.34 25.27
C PHE A 227 -1.98 -25.15 26.17
N THR A 228 -1.94 -24.22 27.11
CA THR A 228 -3.00 -23.99 28.08
C THR A 228 -3.24 -22.50 28.14
N GLY A 229 -4.49 -22.09 28.34
CA GLY A 229 -4.83 -20.69 28.28
C GLY A 229 -6.08 -20.54 27.44
N ASN A 230 -6.38 -19.31 27.05
CA ASN A 230 -7.32 -19.02 25.98
C ASN A 230 -6.54 -18.40 24.82
N ASP A 231 -6.21 -19.24 23.85
CA ASP A 231 -5.28 -18.93 22.79
C ASP A 231 -5.99 -18.45 21.52
N THR A 232 -5.36 -17.47 20.87
CA THR A 232 -5.89 -16.83 19.67
C THR A 232 -4.95 -17.07 18.49
N VAL A 233 -5.49 -17.60 17.40
CA VAL A 233 -4.82 -17.60 16.11
C VAL A 233 -5.26 -16.41 15.29
N VAL A 234 -4.29 -15.62 14.82
CA VAL A 234 -4.48 -14.55 13.84
C VAL A 234 -3.93 -14.97 12.48
N MET A 235 -4.47 -14.40 11.41
CA MET A 235 -4.06 -14.69 10.04
C MET A 235 -3.56 -13.42 9.34
N ARG A 236 -2.67 -13.60 8.37
CA ARG A 236 -2.22 -12.52 7.50
C ARG A 236 -3.19 -12.32 6.33
N PHE A 237 -2.86 -11.35 5.49
CA PHE A 237 -3.74 -10.86 4.44
C PHE A 237 -4.00 -11.92 3.36
N ASN A 238 -5.27 -12.31 3.19
CA ASN A 238 -5.76 -13.32 2.23
C ASN A 238 -5.23 -14.74 2.46
N GLU A 239 -4.96 -15.11 3.72
CA GLU A 239 -4.59 -16.47 4.06
C GLU A 239 -5.81 -17.40 4.18
N GLY A 240 -5.54 -18.71 4.09
CA GLY A 240 -6.57 -19.72 4.26
C GLY A 240 -6.10 -20.96 5.02
N ILE A 241 -7.04 -21.57 5.74
CA ILE A 241 -6.92 -22.89 6.36
C ILE A 241 -7.91 -23.81 5.67
N ASP A 242 -7.44 -24.98 5.23
CA ASP A 242 -8.29 -26.06 4.74
C ASP A 242 -8.23 -27.22 5.72
N PHE A 243 -9.32 -27.42 6.48
CA PHE A 243 -9.40 -28.44 7.51
C PHE A 243 -9.51 -29.87 6.95
N ASP A 244 -9.81 -30.06 5.66
CA ASP A 244 -9.73 -31.38 5.02
C ASP A 244 -8.30 -31.92 4.97
N THR A 245 -7.31 -31.02 5.05
CA THR A 245 -5.90 -31.38 5.08
C THR A 245 -5.37 -31.69 6.49
N ASP A 246 -6.24 -31.66 7.51
CA ASP A 246 -5.93 -31.86 8.92
C ASP A 246 -4.74 -30.99 9.38
N PRO A 247 -4.87 -29.65 9.33
CA PRO A 247 -3.83 -28.75 9.77
C PRO A 247 -3.56 -29.00 11.25
N VAL A 248 -2.28 -29.15 11.62
CA VAL A 248 -1.90 -29.44 13.01
C VAL A 248 -2.04 -28.17 13.85
N ILE A 249 -3.27 -27.86 14.26
CA ILE A 249 -3.64 -26.74 15.13
C ILE A 249 -4.31 -27.33 16.37
N ARG A 250 -3.75 -27.08 17.55
CA ARG A 250 -4.23 -27.65 18.82
C ARG A 250 -4.22 -26.61 19.93
N ASN A 251 -5.09 -26.81 20.91
CA ASN A 251 -5.26 -25.93 22.08
C ASN A 251 -5.46 -24.46 21.67
N ILE A 252 -6.41 -24.21 20.76
CA ILE A 252 -6.79 -22.87 20.30
C ILE A 252 -8.29 -22.66 20.51
N GLU A 253 -8.67 -21.58 21.18
CA GLU A 253 -10.05 -21.21 21.47
C GLU A 253 -10.61 -20.17 20.51
N VAL A 254 -9.74 -19.38 19.89
CA VAL A 254 -10.13 -18.24 19.07
C VAL A 254 -9.40 -18.23 17.74
N PHE A 255 -10.14 -18.12 16.64
CA PHE A 255 -9.62 -17.56 15.40
C PHE A 255 -10.06 -16.10 15.32
N ASP A 256 -9.11 -15.17 15.32
CA ASP A 256 -9.38 -13.78 15.05
C ASP A 256 -8.93 -13.45 13.62
N LEU A 257 -9.90 -13.47 12.71
CA LEU A 257 -9.71 -13.08 11.32
C LEU A 257 -9.86 -11.58 11.15
N ARG A 258 -10.10 -10.81 12.22
CA ARG A 258 -10.10 -9.35 12.17
C ARG A 258 -8.68 -8.84 12.37
N GLY A 259 -8.46 -7.59 11.97
CA GLY A 259 -7.30 -6.83 12.37
C GLY A 259 -6.73 -6.01 11.24
N ASP A 260 -5.74 -5.19 11.56
CA ASP A 260 -5.01 -4.41 10.55
C ASP A 260 -4.34 -5.33 9.50
N THR A 261 -4.16 -6.63 9.84
CA THR A 261 -3.53 -7.68 9.04
C THR A 261 -4.47 -8.50 8.17
N SER A 262 -5.78 -8.39 8.35
CA SER A 262 -6.71 -9.30 7.69
C SER A 262 -7.18 -8.79 6.33
N GLY A 263 -7.12 -9.70 5.36
CA GLY A 263 -7.73 -9.53 4.04
C GLY A 263 -8.99 -10.36 3.96
N SER A 264 -9.29 -10.90 2.79
CA SER A 264 -10.33 -11.93 2.63
C SER A 264 -9.79 -13.28 3.11
N ASN A 265 -9.83 -13.55 4.42
CA ASN A 265 -9.33 -14.80 4.96
C ASN A 265 -10.38 -15.91 4.88
N VAL A 266 -9.91 -17.16 4.83
CA VAL A 266 -10.81 -18.30 4.59
C VAL A 266 -10.52 -19.46 5.54
N LEU A 267 -11.54 -19.91 6.26
CA LEU A 267 -11.54 -21.18 6.99
C LEU A 267 -12.45 -22.17 6.26
N GLN A 268 -11.86 -23.19 5.63
CA GLN A 268 -12.57 -24.14 4.79
C GLN A 268 -12.73 -25.49 5.45
N ASN A 269 -13.90 -26.10 5.24
CA ASN A 269 -14.20 -27.49 5.58
C ASN A 269 -14.10 -27.80 7.08
N LEU A 270 -14.41 -26.82 7.94
CA LEU A 270 -14.36 -27.00 9.38
C LEU A 270 -15.46 -27.98 9.83
N SER A 271 -15.07 -29.14 10.36
CA SER A 271 -15.97 -30.14 10.90
C SER A 271 -16.15 -30.05 12.42
N VAL A 272 -17.11 -30.79 12.96
CA VAL A 272 -17.26 -30.96 14.42
C VAL A 272 -16.02 -31.61 15.04
N GLN A 273 -15.35 -32.50 14.31
CA GLN A 273 -14.15 -33.18 14.77
C GLN A 273 -12.98 -32.20 14.85
N ASP A 274 -12.85 -31.32 13.87
CA ASP A 274 -11.84 -30.25 13.90
C ASP A 274 -12.05 -29.31 15.08
N VAL A 275 -13.29 -28.92 15.40
CA VAL A 275 -13.57 -28.10 16.60
C VAL A 275 -13.05 -28.80 17.86
N MET A 276 -13.31 -30.10 18.04
CA MET A 276 -12.81 -30.87 19.19
C MET A 276 -11.29 -31.10 19.15
N ASP A 277 -10.68 -31.14 17.97
CA ASP A 277 -9.24 -31.39 17.83
C ASP A 277 -8.41 -30.12 18.04
N ILE A 278 -8.93 -28.98 17.57
CA ILE A 278 -8.36 -27.65 17.71
C ILE A 278 -8.49 -27.16 19.14
N THR A 279 -9.66 -27.35 19.75
CA THR A 279 -9.90 -26.91 21.13
C THR A 279 -9.43 -27.96 22.13
N ASP A 280 -9.18 -27.54 23.37
CA ASP A 280 -8.80 -28.45 24.43
C ASP A 280 -10.03 -29.20 24.99
N SER A 281 -10.03 -29.54 26.28
CA SER A 281 -11.21 -30.11 26.95
C SER A 281 -12.47 -29.22 26.97
N ASN A 282 -12.38 -27.95 26.54
CA ASN A 282 -13.47 -26.99 26.56
C ASN A 282 -14.45 -27.10 25.37
N ASN A 283 -14.04 -27.75 24.27
CA ASN A 283 -14.83 -27.97 23.06
C ASN A 283 -15.51 -26.71 22.50
N THR A 284 -14.93 -25.52 22.74
CA THR A 284 -15.52 -24.23 22.37
C THR A 284 -14.58 -23.43 21.48
N LEU A 285 -14.99 -23.19 20.23
CA LEU A 285 -14.24 -22.39 19.27
C LEU A 285 -15.01 -21.11 18.94
N THR A 286 -14.33 -19.97 18.98
CA THR A 286 -14.88 -18.68 18.56
C THR A 286 -14.15 -18.16 17.34
N ILE A 287 -14.88 -17.75 16.32
CA ILE A 287 -14.35 -17.19 15.08
C ILE A 287 -14.86 -15.76 14.94
N PHE A 288 -13.93 -14.83 14.95
CA PHE A 288 -14.17 -13.43 14.62
C PHE A 288 -13.68 -13.11 13.20
N GLY A 289 -14.26 -12.10 12.58
CA GLY A 289 -13.96 -11.68 11.21
C GLY A 289 -14.92 -10.58 10.74
N ASP A 290 -14.79 -10.19 9.49
CA ASP A 290 -15.65 -9.21 8.83
C ASP A 290 -16.28 -9.75 7.53
N SER A 291 -16.96 -8.88 6.78
CA SER A 291 -17.67 -9.23 5.55
C SER A 291 -16.81 -9.74 4.39
N ASN A 292 -15.48 -9.64 4.50
CA ASN A 292 -14.55 -10.21 3.53
C ASN A 292 -14.12 -11.63 3.91
N ASP A 293 -14.30 -12.04 5.17
CA ASP A 293 -13.89 -13.35 5.65
C ASP A 293 -14.94 -14.42 5.38
N HIS A 294 -14.46 -15.64 5.13
CA HIS A 294 -15.32 -16.77 4.78
C HIS A 294 -15.06 -17.96 5.69
N VAL A 295 -16.13 -18.56 6.20
CA VAL A 295 -16.08 -19.83 6.93
C VAL A 295 -17.00 -20.83 6.24
N SER A 296 -16.47 -21.99 5.87
CA SER A 296 -17.29 -23.13 5.44
C SER A 296 -17.22 -24.25 6.47
N LEU A 297 -18.40 -24.75 6.84
CA LEU A 297 -18.54 -25.87 7.78
C LEU A 297 -18.96 -27.13 7.03
N LEU A 298 -18.39 -28.27 7.42
CA LEU A 298 -18.91 -29.58 7.00
C LEU A 298 -20.16 -29.89 7.81
N ASP A 299 -21.30 -30.01 7.12
CA ASP A 299 -22.60 -30.32 7.72
C ASP A 299 -22.89 -31.81 7.65
N ASP A 300 -22.88 -32.46 8.80
CA ASP A 300 -23.24 -33.87 8.98
C ASP A 300 -24.74 -34.07 9.31
N GLY A 301 -25.53 -32.99 9.29
CA GLY A 301 -26.94 -32.95 9.62
C GLY A 301 -27.27 -32.86 11.11
N ASN A 302 -26.26 -32.71 11.99
CA ASN A 302 -26.43 -32.63 13.44
C ASN A 302 -26.17 -31.25 14.04
N TRP A 303 -25.79 -30.26 13.23
CA TRP A 303 -25.65 -28.87 13.67
C TRP A 303 -27.00 -28.20 13.92
N THR A 304 -27.06 -27.41 14.98
CA THR A 304 -28.19 -26.54 15.29
C THR A 304 -27.68 -25.13 15.56
N ILE A 305 -28.37 -24.12 15.02
CA ILE A 305 -27.90 -22.73 15.01
C ILE A 305 -28.85 -21.86 15.83
N THR A 306 -28.28 -21.01 16.66
CA THR A 306 -28.99 -19.93 17.35
C THR A 306 -28.19 -18.64 17.27
N THR A 307 -28.85 -17.49 17.38
CA THR A 307 -28.15 -16.21 17.46
C THR A 307 -28.00 -15.77 18.90
N VAL A 308 -26.79 -15.36 19.28
CA VAL A 308 -26.48 -14.82 20.61
C VAL A 308 -25.72 -13.51 20.47
N ASN A 309 -26.18 -12.48 21.19
CA ASN A 309 -25.40 -11.26 21.40
C ASN A 309 -24.50 -11.47 22.63
N ASP A 310 -23.18 -11.38 22.44
CA ASP A 310 -22.19 -11.52 23.50
C ASP A 310 -21.20 -10.35 23.41
N GLY A 311 -21.12 -9.55 24.47
CA GLY A 311 -20.25 -8.38 24.50
C GLY A 311 -20.58 -7.29 23.46
N GLY A 312 -21.79 -7.27 22.91
CA GLY A 312 -22.19 -6.34 21.84
C GLY A 312 -21.87 -6.81 20.42
N ILE A 313 -21.39 -8.04 20.26
CA ILE A 313 -21.18 -8.71 18.97
C ILE A 313 -22.25 -9.79 18.80
N ASP A 314 -22.88 -9.85 17.63
CA ASP A 314 -23.83 -10.91 17.28
C ASP A 314 -23.09 -12.12 16.69
N PHE A 315 -23.35 -13.30 17.25
CA PHE A 315 -22.80 -14.57 16.79
C PHE A 315 -23.91 -15.52 16.34
N ASP A 316 -23.65 -16.25 15.26
CA ASP A 316 -24.28 -17.53 15.00
C ASP A 316 -23.55 -18.60 15.83
N VAL A 317 -24.30 -19.21 16.74
CA VAL A 317 -23.82 -20.23 17.68
C VAL A 317 -24.33 -21.59 17.22
N TYR A 318 -23.39 -22.40 16.75
CA TYR A 318 -23.56 -23.76 16.30
C TYR A 318 -23.32 -24.71 17.47
N THR A 319 -24.30 -25.58 17.74
CA THR A 319 -24.17 -26.68 18.72
C THR A 319 -24.52 -28.00 18.04
N HIS A 320 -23.93 -29.10 18.52
CA HIS A 320 -24.02 -30.39 17.84
C HIS A 320 -24.89 -31.39 18.62
N ALA A 321 -25.80 -32.10 17.93
CA ALA A 321 -26.75 -33.01 18.58
C ALA A 321 -26.10 -34.27 19.18
N ILE A 322 -24.99 -34.74 18.61
CA ILE A 322 -24.21 -35.90 19.08
C ILE A 322 -23.12 -35.48 20.07
N HIS A 323 -22.20 -34.59 19.65
CA HIS A 323 -21.16 -34.00 20.48
C HIS A 323 -21.71 -32.79 21.26
N THR A 324 -22.51 -33.06 22.30
CA THR A 324 -23.34 -32.05 22.98
C THR A 324 -22.57 -30.98 23.76
N ASP A 325 -21.28 -31.19 23.95
CA ASP A 325 -20.34 -30.27 24.58
C ASP A 325 -19.62 -29.36 23.57
N VAL A 326 -19.79 -29.57 22.27
CA VAL A 326 -19.22 -28.72 21.22
C VAL A 326 -20.04 -27.44 21.04
N VAL A 327 -19.35 -26.30 21.07
CA VAL A 327 -19.89 -24.98 20.78
C VAL A 327 -18.98 -24.27 19.79
N LEU A 328 -19.51 -23.91 18.62
CA LEU A 328 -18.82 -23.08 17.64
C LEU A 328 -19.55 -21.74 17.50
N LYS A 329 -18.87 -20.64 17.76
CA LYS A 329 -19.41 -19.28 17.63
C LYS A 329 -18.77 -18.60 16.42
N ILE A 330 -19.56 -18.14 15.47
CA ILE A 330 -19.08 -17.39 14.30
C ILE A 330 -19.76 -16.02 14.29
N GLN A 331 -18.99 -14.94 14.22
CA GLN A 331 -19.56 -13.59 14.15
C GLN A 331 -20.42 -13.43 12.88
N GLN A 332 -21.59 -12.79 12.98
CA GLN A 332 -22.58 -12.74 11.87
C GLN A 332 -22.14 -11.90 10.66
N ASP A 333 -21.09 -11.09 10.79
CA ASP A 333 -20.58 -10.29 9.67
C ASP A 333 -19.80 -11.13 8.66
N LEU A 334 -19.39 -12.35 9.00
CA LEU A 334 -18.66 -13.26 8.10
C LEU A 334 -19.60 -13.92 7.09
N ILE A 335 -19.03 -14.32 5.95
CA ILE A 335 -19.73 -15.15 4.97
C ILE A 335 -19.63 -16.61 5.40
N THR A 336 -20.75 -17.18 5.86
CA THR A 336 -20.82 -18.57 6.32
C THR A 336 -21.57 -19.48 5.36
N ASN A 337 -21.00 -20.63 5.00
CA ASN A 337 -21.66 -21.65 4.18
C ASN A 337 -21.62 -23.03 4.84
N LEU A 338 -22.72 -23.78 4.76
CA LEU A 338 -22.78 -25.19 5.14
C LEU A 338 -22.55 -26.06 3.89
N ILE A 339 -21.58 -26.96 3.96
CA ILE A 339 -21.25 -27.93 2.89
C ILE A 339 -21.78 -29.30 3.33
N ASP A 340 -22.82 -29.79 2.66
CA ASP A 340 -23.44 -31.09 2.97
C ASP A 340 -22.49 -32.25 2.64
N ILE A 341 -22.09 -33.03 3.66
CA ILE A 341 -21.19 -34.18 3.47
C ILE A 341 -21.89 -35.39 2.84
N THR A 342 -23.22 -35.35 2.70
CA THR A 342 -24.03 -36.43 2.10
C THR A 342 -24.21 -36.31 0.59
N GLU A 343 -23.77 -35.18 -0.01
CA GLU A 343 -23.87 -34.91 -1.46
C GLU A 343 -22.54 -34.99 -2.23
N THR A 344 -21.44 -35.47 -1.62
CA THR A 344 -20.24 -35.87 -2.38
C THR A 344 -20.43 -37.25 -3.04
N PRO A 345 -20.19 -37.40 -4.36
CA PRO A 345 -20.48 -38.63 -5.12
C PRO A 345 -19.62 -39.84 -4.78
#